data_AF-A0A9D9GEG9-F1
#
_entry.id   AF-A0A9D9GEG9-F1
#
_cell.length_a   1.000
_cell.length_b   1.000
_cell.length_c   1.000
_cell.angle_alpha   90.00
_cell.angle_beta   90.00
_cell.angle_gamma   90.00
#
_symmetry.space_group_name_H-M   'P 1'
#
loop_
_entity.id
_entity.type
_entity.pdbx_description
1 polymer ?
#
loop_
_entity_poly.entity_id
_entity_poly.type
_entity_poly.pdbx_seq_one_letter_code
_entity_poly.pdbx_strand_id
1 'polypeptide(L)'
;KTGYMSSVRNLTAPAAEWVPGGVPITMMMNMERRHGAMKPVIQKALVKLDGAPFRYLVAHRDEWASSCQTYIYPGPIQYYGPTEVCDMPTRTLLLEHGKMK
;
A
#
# COMPACT_ATOMS: atom_id res chain seq x y z
N LYS A 1 -17.29 -12.57 17.27
CA LYS A 1 -16.14 -13.23 16.59
C LYS A 1 -14.87 -12.80 17.32
N THR A 2 -13.96 -13.71 17.67
CA THR A 2 -12.71 -13.39 18.40
C THR A 2 -11.50 -13.84 17.59
N GLY A 3 -10.36 -13.14 17.72
CA GLY A 3 -9.13 -13.48 16.99
C GLY A 3 -9.07 -13.08 15.52
N TYR A 4 -9.95 -12.16 15.08
CA TYR A 4 -9.99 -11.63 13.71
C TYR A 4 -9.59 -10.16 13.67
N MET A 5 -8.89 -9.77 12.61
CA MET A 5 -8.67 -8.38 12.22
C MET A 5 -9.82 -7.93 11.31
N SER A 6 -10.42 -6.76 11.61
CA SER A 6 -11.36 -6.12 10.70
C SER A 6 -10.64 -5.75 9.40
N SER A 7 -11.22 -6.10 8.26
CA SER A 7 -10.59 -5.90 6.95
C SER A 7 -11.58 -5.31 5.97
N VAL A 8 -11.11 -4.38 5.15
CA VAL A 8 -11.85 -3.82 4.01
C VAL A 8 -11.02 -4.05 2.76
N ARG A 9 -11.66 -4.55 1.71
CA ARG A 9 -11.04 -4.87 0.40
C ARG A 9 -11.62 -3.96 -0.68
N ASN A 10 -10.99 -3.98 -1.86
CA ASN A 10 -11.34 -3.15 -3.01
C ASN A 10 -11.12 -1.64 -2.78
N LEU A 11 -10.02 -1.28 -2.10
CA LEU A 11 -9.71 0.09 -1.66
C LEU A 11 -9.36 1.06 -2.81
N THR A 12 -9.30 0.58 -4.05
CA THR A 12 -9.09 1.42 -5.24
C THR A 12 -10.39 1.85 -5.91
N ALA A 13 -11.53 1.31 -5.47
CA ALA A 13 -12.86 1.71 -5.93
C ALA A 13 -13.46 2.76 -4.98
N PRO A 14 -14.54 3.45 -5.37
CA PRO A 14 -15.29 4.33 -4.48
C PRO A 14 -15.69 3.62 -3.20
N ALA A 15 -15.79 4.36 -2.08
CA ALA A 15 -16.07 3.78 -0.76
C ALA A 15 -17.37 2.95 -0.70
N ALA A 16 -18.36 3.25 -1.54
CA ALA A 16 -19.60 2.50 -1.66
C ALA A 16 -19.40 1.06 -2.20
N GLU A 17 -18.30 0.79 -2.91
CA GLU A 17 -17.96 -0.50 -3.50
C GLU A 17 -16.93 -1.29 -2.66
N TRP A 18 -16.62 -0.80 -1.46
CA TRP A 18 -15.70 -1.48 -0.56
C TRP A 18 -16.33 -2.74 0.03
N VAL A 19 -15.53 -3.80 0.13
CA VAL A 19 -16.00 -5.11 0.61
C VAL A 19 -15.51 -5.32 2.04
N PRO A 20 -16.41 -5.27 3.05
CA PRO A 20 -16.03 -5.54 4.44
C PRO A 20 -15.83 -7.03 4.69
N GLY A 21 -14.95 -7.36 5.62
CA GLY A 21 -14.64 -8.75 6.00
C GLY A 21 -13.81 -8.86 7.26
N GLY A 22 -13.29 -10.07 7.51
CA GLY A 22 -12.40 -10.34 8.62
C GLY A 22 -11.31 -11.33 8.22
N VAL A 23 -10.09 -11.09 8.67
CA VAL A 23 -8.94 -11.97 8.44
C VAL A 23 -8.49 -12.57 9.77
N PRO A 24 -8.36 -13.90 9.91
CA PRO A 24 -7.83 -14.51 11.12
C PRO A 24 -6.40 -14.00 11.40
N ILE A 25 -6.14 -13.51 12.62
CA ILE A 25 -4.85 -12.90 12.95
C ILE A 25 -3.71 -13.93 12.87
N THR A 26 -4.00 -15.18 13.22
CA THR A 26 -3.03 -16.29 13.21
C THR A 26 -2.45 -16.57 11.81
N MET A 27 -3.18 -16.25 10.73
CA MET A 27 -2.67 -16.43 9.36
C MET A 27 -1.53 -15.48 9.00
N MET A 28 -1.36 -14.38 9.74
CA MET A 28 -0.31 -13.39 9.53
C MET A 28 0.91 -13.61 10.44
N MET A 29 0.86 -14.63 11.31
CA MET A 29 1.90 -14.85 12.31
C MET A 29 2.98 -15.83 11.82
N ASN A 30 4.22 -15.56 12.23
CA ASN A 30 5.36 -16.47 12.17
C ASN A 30 6.01 -16.56 13.56
N MET A 31 6.97 -17.48 13.72
CA MET A 31 7.78 -17.55 14.93
C MET A 31 9.05 -16.72 14.76
N GLU A 32 9.25 -15.72 15.62
CA GLU A 32 10.46 -14.90 15.66
C GLU A 32 11.16 -15.02 17.01
N ARG A 33 12.49 -15.04 17.01
CA ARG A 33 13.27 -15.00 18.26
C ARG A 33 13.33 -13.57 18.78
N ARG A 34 12.77 -13.33 19.97
CA ARG A 34 12.82 -12.03 20.65
C ARG A 34 13.27 -12.21 22.10
N HIS A 35 14.29 -11.47 22.49
CA HIS A 35 14.90 -11.58 23.83
C HIS A 35 15.25 -13.04 24.20
N GLY A 36 15.86 -13.78 23.27
CA GLY A 36 16.31 -15.15 23.49
C GLY A 36 15.24 -16.25 23.36
N ALA A 37 13.95 -15.92 23.30
CA ALA A 37 12.86 -16.90 23.20
C ALA A 37 12.12 -16.80 21.85
N MET A 38 11.61 -17.93 21.35
CA MET A 38 10.73 -17.96 20.18
C MET A 38 9.34 -17.46 20.58
N LYS A 39 8.86 -16.40 19.92
CA LYS A 39 7.54 -15.80 20.17
C LYS A 39 6.75 -15.76 18.86
N PRO A 40 5.43 -16.02 18.88
CA PRO A 40 4.58 -15.81 17.71
C PRO A 40 4.40 -14.31 17.49
N VAL A 41 4.69 -13.83 16.29
CA VAL A 41 4.68 -12.41 15.94
C VAL A 41 4.10 -12.25 14.53
N ILE A 42 3.48 -11.12 14.25
CA ILE A 42 3.08 -10.77 12.88
C ILE A 42 4.33 -10.33 12.09
N GLN A 43 4.60 -11.02 10.98
CA GLN A 43 5.75 -10.71 10.13
C GLN A 43 5.60 -9.32 9.50
N LYS A 44 6.67 -8.51 9.55
CA LYS A 44 6.69 -7.22 8.86
C LYS A 44 6.67 -7.42 7.34
N ALA A 45 5.68 -6.83 6.67
CA ALA A 45 5.65 -6.75 5.21
C ALA A 45 6.66 -5.70 4.72
N LEU A 46 7.74 -6.16 4.10
CA LEU A 46 8.75 -5.29 3.48
C LEU A 46 8.42 -5.04 2.00
N VAL A 47 9.15 -4.11 1.38
CA VAL A 47 9.02 -3.85 -0.06
C VAL A 47 9.38 -5.09 -0.87
N LYS A 48 8.49 -5.49 -1.77
CA LYS A 48 8.74 -6.56 -2.75
C LYS A 48 9.48 -5.97 -3.94
N LEU A 49 10.74 -6.37 -4.13
CA LEU A 49 11.60 -5.86 -5.22
C LEU A 49 11.12 -6.32 -6.62
N ASP A 50 10.36 -7.40 -6.68
CA ASP A 50 9.68 -7.89 -7.87
C ASP A 50 8.27 -7.30 -8.04
N GLY A 51 7.78 -6.51 -7.07
CA GLY A 51 6.46 -5.90 -7.09
C GLY A 51 6.35 -4.71 -8.06
N ALA A 52 5.13 -4.46 -8.55
CA ALA A 52 4.83 -3.37 -9.47
C ALA A 52 5.32 -1.98 -9.00
N PRO A 53 5.17 -1.60 -7.70
CA PRO A 53 5.66 -0.31 -7.24
C PRO A 53 7.17 -0.12 -7.36
N PHE A 54 7.95 -1.16 -7.01
CA PHE A 54 9.41 -1.07 -7.10
C PHE A 54 9.88 -1.13 -8.55
N ARG A 55 9.24 -1.93 -9.40
CA ARG A 55 9.53 -1.95 -10.83
C ARG A 55 9.26 -0.60 -11.50
N TYR A 56 8.18 0.09 -11.11
CA TYR A 56 7.89 1.44 -11.59
C TYR A 56 9.02 2.41 -11.24
N LEU A 57 9.53 2.36 -10.00
CA LEU A 57 10.70 3.14 -9.59
C LEU A 57 11.93 2.79 -10.44
N VAL A 58 12.25 1.51 -10.60
CA VAL A 58 13.41 1.08 -11.39
C VAL A 58 13.34 1.55 -12.84
N ALA A 59 12.15 1.57 -13.44
CA ALA A 59 11.96 2.00 -14.83
C ALA A 59 12.21 3.52 -15.05
N HIS A 60 12.00 4.35 -14.04
CA HIS A 60 12.07 5.81 -14.18
C HIS A 60 13.19 6.48 -13.39
N ARG A 61 13.81 5.79 -12.41
CA ARG A 61 14.83 6.39 -11.53
C ARG A 61 16.03 6.95 -12.27
N ASP A 62 16.40 6.36 -13.41
CA ASP A 62 17.57 6.81 -14.21
C ASP A 62 17.25 8.12 -14.93
N GLU A 63 16.01 8.27 -15.43
CA GLU A 63 15.50 9.53 -15.99
C GLU A 63 15.40 10.60 -14.91
N TRP A 64 14.84 10.27 -13.75
CA TRP A 64 14.69 11.22 -12.64
C TRP A 64 16.01 11.67 -12.03
N ALA A 65 17.07 10.87 -12.18
CA ALA A 65 18.42 11.21 -11.76
C ALA A 65 19.19 12.05 -12.81
N SER A 66 18.64 12.20 -14.02
CA SER A 66 19.28 12.95 -15.09
C SER A 66 19.28 14.46 -14.83
N SER A 67 19.99 15.21 -15.69
CA SER A 67 19.98 16.67 -15.65
C SER A 67 18.63 17.30 -16.03
N CYS A 68 17.68 16.52 -16.53
CA CYS A 68 16.32 16.95 -16.80
C CYS A 68 15.55 17.11 -15.48
N GLN A 69 14.97 18.27 -15.24
CA GLN A 69 14.19 18.54 -14.02
C GLN A 69 12.80 17.90 -14.10
N THR A 70 12.64 16.69 -13.57
CA THR A 70 11.37 15.95 -13.52
C THR A 70 10.76 15.92 -12.11
N TYR A 71 10.83 17.03 -11.38
CA TYR A 71 10.26 17.11 -10.03
C TYR A 71 8.74 17.19 -10.06
N ILE A 72 8.10 16.47 -9.15
CA ILE A 72 6.65 16.54 -8.92
C ILE A 72 6.43 17.28 -7.60
N TYR A 73 5.64 18.35 -7.64
CA TYR A 73 5.25 19.12 -6.46
C TYR A 73 3.80 18.78 -6.11
N PRO A 74 3.54 17.79 -5.24
CA PRO A 74 2.19 17.48 -4.83
C PRO A 74 1.60 18.68 -4.06
N GLY A 75 0.34 19.00 -4.35
CA GLY A 75 -0.40 19.98 -3.56
C GLY A 75 -0.73 19.48 -2.15
N PRO A 76 -1.26 20.36 -1.29
CA PRO A 76 -1.76 19.96 0.02
C PRO A 76 -2.96 19.01 -0.10
N ILE A 77 -3.18 18.19 0.92
CA ILE A 77 -4.36 17.31 1.01
C ILE A 77 -5.62 18.17 0.96
N GLN A 78 -6.54 17.84 0.05
CA GLN A 78 -7.82 18.51 -0.11
C GLN A 78 -8.93 17.68 0.53
N TYR A 79 -9.81 18.35 1.29
CA TYR A 79 -11.00 17.74 1.91
C TYR A 79 -12.31 18.19 1.25
N TYR A 80 -12.24 19.19 0.37
CA TYR A 80 -13.38 19.79 -0.32
C TYR A 80 -13.04 19.94 -1.81
N GLY A 81 -14.05 19.82 -2.67
CA GLY A 81 -13.91 19.96 -4.12
C GLY A 81 -14.10 18.63 -4.85
N PRO A 82 -13.53 18.48 -6.07
CA PRO A 82 -13.70 17.28 -6.88
C PRO A 82 -13.16 16.03 -6.19
N THR A 83 -13.91 14.91 -6.30
CA THR A 83 -13.54 13.60 -5.73
C THR A 83 -12.25 13.05 -6.34
N GLU A 84 -11.94 13.41 -7.60
CA GLU A 84 -10.68 13.02 -8.27
C GLU A 84 -9.43 13.49 -7.53
N VAL A 85 -9.53 14.58 -6.76
CA VAL A 85 -8.43 15.14 -5.97
C VAL A 85 -8.55 14.73 -4.51
N CYS A 86 -9.75 14.79 -3.92
CA CYS A 86 -9.96 14.53 -2.50
C CYS A 86 -9.83 13.05 -2.14
N ASP A 87 -10.28 12.15 -3.03
CA ASP A 87 -10.33 10.70 -2.78
C ASP A 87 -9.18 9.94 -3.46
N MET A 88 -8.12 10.65 -3.88
CA MET A 88 -7.01 10.04 -4.62
C MET A 88 -6.24 9.03 -3.75
N PRO A 89 -6.19 7.73 -4.13
CA PRO A 89 -5.40 6.74 -3.40
C PRO A 89 -3.90 6.89 -3.67
N THR A 90 -3.09 6.23 -2.87
CA THR A 90 -1.63 6.23 -3.06
C THR A 90 -1.24 5.54 -4.37
N ARG A 91 -0.12 6.00 -4.97
CA ARG A 91 0.44 5.37 -6.18
C ARG A 91 0.78 3.89 -5.95
N THR A 92 1.28 3.54 -4.77
CA THR A 92 1.54 2.14 -4.39
C THR A 92 0.30 1.28 -4.51
N LEU A 93 -0.82 1.71 -3.93
CA LEU A 93 -2.08 0.94 -3.95
C LEU A 93 -2.61 0.77 -5.38
N LEU A 94 -2.52 1.83 -6.20
CA LEU A 94 -2.91 1.79 -7.61
C LEU A 94 -2.04 0.83 -8.43
N LEU A 95 -0.72 0.86 -8.23
CA LEU A 95 0.24 -0.01 -8.93
C LEU A 95 0.06 -1.48 -8.56
N GLU A 96 -0.15 -1.78 -7.28
CA GLU A 96 -0.41 -3.15 -6.81
C GLU A 96 -1.70 -3.76 -7.38
N HIS A 97 -2.68 -2.93 -7.71
CA HIS A 97 -3.96 -3.35 -8.29
C HIS A 97 -4.07 -3.11 -9.80
N GLY A 98 -2.99 -2.68 -10.46
CA GLY A 98 -2.99 -2.40 -11.90
C GLY A 98 -3.95 -1.29 -12.35
N LYS A 99 -4.30 -0.36 -11.44
CA LYS A 99 -5.21 0.77 -11.70
C LYS A 99 -4.49 2.11 -11.85
N MET A 100 -3.16 2.09 -11.99
CA MET A 100 -2.44 3.30 -12.34
C MET A 100 -2.75 3.64 -13.80
N LYS A 101 -3.50 4.73 -14.00
CA LYS A 101 -3.71 5.36 -15.31
C LYS A 101 -2.42 5.99 -15.81
#